data_AF-A0A971PAX0-F1
#
_entry.id   AF-A0A971PAX0-F1
#
_cell.length_a   1.000
_cell.length_b   1.000
_cell.length_c   1.000
_cell.angle_alpha   90.00
_cell.angle_beta   90.00
_cell.angle_gamma   90.00
#
_symmetry.space_group_name_H-M   'P 1'
#
loop_
_entity.id
_entity.type
_entity.pdbx_description
1 polymer ?
#
loop_
_entity_poly.entity_id
_entity_poly.type
_entity_poly.pdbx_seq_one_letter_code
_entity_poly.pdbx_strand_id
1 'polypeptide(L)'
;MIGDITLNEVELLNSYQMLSVSGQRELKDYIRYLLCKQYKRDAMVTVFHNKLLHNLFHGLLHLVEREEIDREQVGKRISQIKDLYYGLFEQVHVRYSQHVDELDTNDVVSGFGANGFANLERALNGGNSEMLRYEILNFYQEYTKLSQRKDARSIVAV
;
A
#
# COMPACT_ATOMS: atom_id res chain seq x y z
N MET A 1 -26.22 -2.71 15.99
CA MET A 1 -27.33 -2.04 15.29
C MET A 1 -27.31 -2.55 13.86
N ILE A 2 -28.27 -3.39 13.49
CA ILE A 2 -28.55 -3.67 12.08
C ILE A 2 -29.19 -2.37 11.59
N GLY A 3 -28.41 -1.53 10.89
CA GLY A 3 -28.96 -0.35 10.23
C GLY A 3 -29.97 -0.77 9.18
N ASP A 4 -30.95 0.07 8.92
CA ASP A 4 -32.03 -0.21 7.95
C ASP A 4 -31.45 -0.72 6.64
N ILE A 5 -31.81 -1.96 6.29
CA ILE A 5 -31.45 -2.58 5.02
C ILE A 5 -32.11 -1.76 3.92
N THR A 6 -31.31 -1.28 2.99
CA THR A 6 -31.76 -0.53 1.83
C THR A 6 -32.49 -1.43 0.85
N LEU A 7 -33.36 -0.85 0.01
CA LEU A 7 -34.09 -1.59 -1.03
C LEU A 7 -33.13 -2.35 -1.97
N ASN A 8 -31.96 -1.76 -2.27
CA ASN A 8 -30.94 -2.37 -3.12
C ASN A 8 -30.33 -3.63 -2.49
N GLU A 9 -30.11 -3.63 -1.17
CA GLU A 9 -29.58 -4.79 -0.45
C GLU A 9 -30.61 -5.93 -0.42
N VAL A 10 -31.90 -5.60 -0.26
CA VAL A 10 -32.99 -6.59 -0.35
C VAL A 10 -33.06 -7.18 -1.77
N GLU A 11 -32.98 -6.35 -2.81
CA GLU A 11 -33.00 -6.81 -4.20
C GLU A 11 -31.81 -7.73 -4.52
N LEU A 12 -30.61 -7.40 -4.04
CA LEU A 12 -29.42 -8.23 -4.19
C LEU A 12 -29.58 -9.59 -3.50
N LEU A 13 -30.12 -9.61 -2.28
CA LEU A 13 -30.36 -10.85 -1.53
C LEU A 13 -31.42 -11.72 -2.20
N ASN A 14 -32.52 -11.13 -2.67
CA ASN A 14 -33.56 -11.86 -3.39
C ASN A 14 -33.01 -12.46 -4.69
N SER A 15 -32.22 -11.69 -5.44
CA SER A 15 -31.56 -12.15 -6.67
C SER A 15 -30.59 -13.30 -6.38
N TYR A 16 -29.82 -13.20 -5.30
CA TYR A 16 -28.89 -14.26 -4.87
C TYR A 16 -29.61 -15.57 -4.52
N GLN A 17 -30.75 -15.48 -3.84
CA GLN A 17 -31.55 -16.66 -3.47
C GLN A 17 -32.16 -17.38 -4.67
N MET A 18 -32.41 -16.68 -5.77
CA MET A 18 -32.90 -17.28 -7.02
C MET A 18 -31.81 -18.01 -7.81
N LEU A 19 -30.52 -17.78 -7.51
CA LEU A 19 -29.41 -18.47 -8.16
C LEU A 19 -29.34 -19.95 -7.70
N SER A 20 -28.90 -20.82 -8.61
CA SER A 20 -28.50 -22.18 -8.24
C SER A 20 -27.30 -22.16 -7.28
N VAL A 21 -27.05 -23.27 -6.58
CA VAL A 21 -25.87 -23.40 -5.69
C VAL A 21 -24.56 -23.11 -6.45
N SER A 22 -24.45 -23.48 -7.73
CA SER A 22 -23.29 -23.14 -8.57
C SER A 22 -23.19 -21.63 -8.80
N GLY A 23 -24.29 -20.98 -9.21
CA GLY A 23 -24.31 -19.54 -9.45
C GLY A 23 -24.03 -18.73 -8.19
N GLN A 24 -24.51 -19.19 -7.04
CA GLN A 24 -24.20 -18.60 -5.73
C GLN A 24 -22.72 -18.68 -5.37
N ARG A 25 -22.05 -19.78 -5.72
CA ARG A 25 -20.60 -19.96 -5.53
C ARG A 25 -19.81 -19.07 -6.49
N GLU A 26 -20.16 -19.09 -7.77
CA GLU A 26 -19.53 -18.25 -8.80
C GLU A 26 -19.63 -16.76 -8.46
N LEU A 27 -20.79 -16.29 -7.98
CA LEU A 27 -20.95 -14.91 -7.55
C LEU A 27 -20.05 -14.58 -6.35
N LYS A 28 -19.95 -15.48 -5.36
CA LYS A 28 -19.05 -15.31 -4.22
C LYS A 28 -17.59 -15.22 -4.66
N ASP A 29 -17.15 -16.09 -5.56
CA ASP A 29 -15.80 -16.08 -6.11
C ASP A 29 -15.53 -14.78 -6.88
N TYR A 30 -16.52 -14.30 -7.65
CA TYR A 30 -16.42 -13.03 -8.37
C TYR A 30 -16.36 -11.81 -7.44
N ILE A 31 -17.18 -11.78 -6.38
CA ILE A 31 -17.12 -10.73 -5.35
C ILE A 31 -15.74 -10.74 -4.67
N ARG A 32 -15.22 -11.91 -4.31
CA ARG A 32 -13.87 -12.06 -3.74
C ARG A 32 -12.82 -11.50 -4.70
N TYR A 33 -12.90 -11.84 -5.98
CA TYR A 33 -12.00 -11.30 -7.01
C TYR A 33 -12.07 -9.76 -7.09
N LEU A 34 -13.27 -9.17 -7.10
CA LEU A 34 -13.45 -7.72 -7.14
C LEU A 34 -12.87 -7.05 -5.89
N LEU A 35 -13.11 -7.62 -4.71
CA LEU A 35 -12.55 -7.12 -3.45
C LEU A 35 -11.02 -7.16 -3.45
N CYS A 36 -10.41 -8.25 -3.94
CA CYS A 36 -8.96 -8.34 -4.10
C CYS A 36 -8.41 -7.28 -5.07
N LYS A 37 -9.10 -7.04 -6.19
CA LYS A 37 -8.73 -5.99 -7.15
C LYS A 37 -8.82 -4.60 -6.53
N GLN A 38 -9.87 -4.35 -5.76
CA GLN A 38 -10.08 -3.07 -5.08
C GLN A 38 -9.06 -2.86 -3.95
N TYR A 39 -8.78 -3.90 -3.15
CA TYR A 39 -7.74 -3.89 -2.11
C TYR A 39 -6.40 -3.39 -2.66
N LYS A 40 -5.92 -3.98 -3.77
CA LYS A 40 -4.65 -3.58 -4.40
C LYS A 40 -4.64 -2.11 -4.80
N ARG A 41 -5.75 -1.63 -5.37
CA ARG A 41 -5.90 -0.22 -5.76
C ARG A 41 -5.90 0.70 -4.54
N ASP A 42 -6.68 0.36 -3.52
CA ASP A 42 -6.82 1.17 -2.32
C ASP A 42 -5.51 1.24 -1.53
N ALA A 43 -4.75 0.13 -1.46
CA ALA A 43 -3.43 0.10 -0.85
C ALA A 43 -2.46 1.02 -1.60
N MET A 44 -2.42 0.93 -2.94
CA MET A 44 -1.60 1.82 -3.78
C MET A 44 -1.95 3.30 -3.59
N VAL A 45 -3.25 3.62 -3.55
CA VAL A 45 -3.71 5.01 -3.39
C VAL A 45 -3.38 5.53 -1.99
N THR A 46 -3.73 4.76 -0.96
CA THR A 46 -3.58 5.18 0.44
C THR A 46 -2.13 5.41 0.82
N VAL A 47 -1.20 4.60 0.29
CA VAL A 47 0.24 4.74 0.56
C VAL A 47 0.89 5.74 -0.39
N PHE A 48 0.85 5.50 -1.71
CA PHE A 48 1.67 6.27 -2.64
C PHE A 48 1.11 7.66 -2.99
N HIS A 49 -0.18 7.92 -2.76
CA HIS A 49 -0.77 9.25 -2.95
C HIS A 49 -0.92 10.03 -1.64
N ASN A 50 -0.31 9.55 -0.55
CA ASN A 50 -0.35 10.21 0.74
C ASN A 50 0.56 11.45 0.76
N LYS A 51 -0.04 12.63 0.97
CA LYS A 51 0.70 13.91 1.00
C LYS A 51 1.72 13.97 2.14
N LEU A 52 1.44 13.37 3.30
CA LEU A 52 2.35 13.38 4.44
C LEU A 52 3.59 12.52 4.17
N LEU A 53 3.42 11.31 3.60
CA LEU A 53 4.55 10.50 3.16
C LEU A 53 5.41 11.25 2.14
N HIS A 54 4.78 11.85 1.13
CA HIS A 54 5.49 12.70 0.16
C HIS A 54 6.32 13.80 0.83
N ASN A 55 5.75 14.52 1.79
CA ASN A 55 6.46 15.59 2.51
C ASN A 55 7.62 15.05 3.35
N LEU A 56 7.45 13.89 4.01
CA LEU A 56 8.52 13.25 4.78
C LEU A 56 9.66 12.80 3.87
N PHE A 57 9.35 12.27 2.69
CA PHE A 57 10.33 11.91 1.68
C PHE A 57 11.11 13.12 1.16
N HIS A 58 10.42 14.23 0.84
CA HIS A 58 11.10 15.47 0.47
C HIS A 58 12.01 15.97 1.59
N GLY A 59 11.55 15.92 2.85
CA GLY A 59 12.38 16.26 4.00
C GLY A 59 13.60 15.35 4.14
N LEU A 60 13.48 14.06 3.85
CA LEU A 60 14.59 13.11 3.85
C LEU A 60 15.64 13.45 2.78
N LEU A 61 15.22 13.85 1.57
CA LEU A 61 16.15 14.27 0.52
C LEU A 61 17.00 15.47 0.94
N HIS A 62 16.37 16.50 1.52
CA HIS A 62 17.10 17.67 1.99
C HIS A 62 18.11 17.38 3.11
N LEU A 63 17.89 16.31 3.89
CA LEU A 63 18.87 15.87 4.90
C LEU A 63 20.11 15.24 4.26
N VAL A 64 19.96 14.55 3.12
CA VAL A 64 21.09 13.87 2.44
C VAL A 64 21.80 14.74 1.41
N GLU A 65 21.19 15.83 0.96
CA GLU A 65 21.83 16.84 0.08
C GLU A 65 22.96 17.62 0.78
N ARG A 66 23.02 17.58 2.11
CA ARG A 66 24.09 18.22 2.89
C ARG A 66 25.43 17.50 2.67
N GLU A 67 26.52 18.27 2.69
CA GLU A 67 27.88 17.72 2.62
C GLU A 67 28.15 16.74 3.77
N GLU A 68 27.74 17.10 4.99
CA GLU A 68 27.77 16.23 6.16
C GLU A 68 26.37 15.70 6.47
N ILE A 69 26.20 14.38 6.42
CA ILE A 69 24.94 13.70 6.71
C ILE A 69 24.86 13.40 8.21
N ASP A 70 23.91 14.05 8.89
CA ASP A 70 23.52 13.68 10.25
C ASP A 70 22.69 12.37 10.20
N ARG A 71 23.36 11.25 10.46
CA ARG A 71 22.75 9.92 10.43
C ARG A 71 21.66 9.72 11.47
N GLU A 72 21.76 10.39 12.62
CA GLU A 72 20.74 10.26 13.66
C GLU A 72 19.44 10.92 13.19
N GLN A 73 19.53 12.10 12.58
CA GLN A 73 18.36 12.77 12.00
C GLN A 73 17.78 11.99 10.83
N VAL A 74 18.62 11.46 9.94
CA VAL A 74 18.19 10.62 8.82
C VAL A 74 17.51 9.35 9.31
N GLY A 75 18.08 8.67 10.31
CA GLY A 75 17.49 7.48 10.93
C GLY A 75 16.12 7.75 11.55
N LYS A 76 15.99 8.83 12.32
CA LYS A 76 14.69 9.26 12.88
C LYS A 76 13.66 9.52 11.77
N ARG A 77 14.06 10.16 10.67
CA ARG A 77 13.16 10.44 9.55
C ARG A 77 12.73 9.15 8.83
N ILE A 78 13.66 8.22 8.61
CA ILE A 78 13.36 6.91 8.01
C ILE A 78 12.38 6.13 8.89
N SER A 79 12.57 6.13 10.22
CA SER A 79 11.63 5.49 11.14
C SER A 79 10.23 6.09 11.04
N GLN A 80 10.11 7.43 11.03
CA GLN A 80 8.81 8.10 10.87
C GLN A 80 8.11 7.74 9.56
N ILE A 81 8.87 7.66 8.47
CA ILE A 81 8.35 7.23 7.16
C ILE A 81 7.88 5.79 7.23
N LYS A 82 8.67 4.89 7.84
CA LYS A 82 8.37 3.47 8.00
C LYS A 82 7.08 3.26 8.80
N ASP A 83 6.96 3.93 9.94
CA ASP A 83 5.79 3.83 10.82
C ASP A 83 4.52 4.33 10.11
N LEU A 84 4.59 5.48 9.44
CA LEU A 84 3.44 6.00 8.68
C LEU A 84 3.09 5.09 7.50
N TYR A 85 4.10 4.59 6.78
CA TYR A 85 3.92 3.69 5.64
C TYR A 85 3.16 2.43 6.03
N TYR A 86 3.64 1.73 7.06
CA TYR A 86 3.02 0.49 7.51
C TYR A 86 1.68 0.73 8.19
N GLY A 87 1.51 1.83 8.94
CA GLY A 87 0.21 2.18 9.52
C GLY A 87 -0.87 2.44 8.47
N LEU A 88 -0.52 3.13 7.38
CA LEU A 88 -1.43 3.35 6.25
C LEU A 88 -1.77 2.04 5.52
N PHE A 89 -0.76 1.19 5.31
CA PHE A 89 -0.96 -0.11 4.67
C PHE A 89 -1.83 -1.04 5.53
N GLU A 90 -1.54 -1.14 6.82
CA GLU A 90 -2.28 -1.96 7.78
C GLU A 90 -3.75 -1.52 7.87
N GLN A 91 -4.03 -0.21 7.88
CA GLN A 91 -5.39 0.30 7.88
C GLN A 91 -6.22 -0.21 6.70
N VAL A 92 -5.59 -0.30 5.51
CA VAL A 92 -6.24 -0.87 4.32
C VAL A 92 -6.35 -2.38 4.47
N HIS A 93 -5.26 -3.06 4.85
CA HIS A 93 -5.22 -4.52 4.97
C HIS A 93 -6.27 -5.05 5.95
N VAL A 94 -6.41 -4.45 7.13
CA VAL A 94 -7.40 -4.83 8.14
C VAL A 94 -8.83 -4.68 7.62
N ARG A 95 -9.11 -3.63 6.83
CA ARG A 95 -10.44 -3.43 6.24
C ARG A 95 -10.86 -4.57 5.32
N TYR A 96 -9.94 -5.09 4.51
CA TYR A 96 -10.24 -6.11 3.51
C TYR A 96 -10.12 -7.53 4.05
N SER A 97 -9.15 -7.80 4.93
CA SER A 97 -8.94 -9.13 5.55
C SER A 97 -10.11 -9.57 6.44
N GLN A 98 -10.93 -8.63 6.93
CA GLN A 98 -12.20 -8.95 7.62
C GLN A 98 -13.27 -9.59 6.72
N HIS A 99 -13.14 -9.44 5.39
CA HIS A 99 -14.15 -9.87 4.42
C HIS A 99 -13.62 -10.87 3.38
N VAL A 100 -12.30 -11.03 3.29
CA VAL A 100 -11.63 -11.93 2.36
C VAL A 100 -10.65 -12.80 3.13
N ASP A 101 -10.99 -14.08 3.28
CA ASP A 101 -10.08 -15.07 3.84
C ASP A 101 -8.84 -15.19 2.96
N GLU A 102 -7.68 -15.41 3.59
CA GLU A 102 -6.39 -15.60 2.90
C GLU A 102 -6.07 -14.47 1.91
N LEU A 103 -6.35 -13.21 2.29
CA LEU A 103 -6.02 -12.05 1.48
C LEU A 103 -4.50 -12.00 1.24
N ASP A 104 -4.09 -12.22 -0.02
CA ASP A 104 -2.69 -12.24 -0.41
C ASP A 104 -2.02 -10.87 -0.18
N THR A 105 -1.07 -10.83 0.76
CA THR A 105 -0.22 -9.68 1.08
C THR A 105 0.95 -9.49 0.11
N ASN A 106 1.12 -10.36 -0.89
CA ASN A 106 2.18 -10.26 -1.90
C ASN A 106 1.86 -9.17 -2.95
N ASP A 107 1.47 -7.99 -2.46
CA ASP A 107 1.20 -6.80 -3.23
C ASP A 107 2.46 -5.94 -3.39
N VAL A 108 2.44 -5.08 -4.41
CA VAL A 108 3.53 -4.16 -4.74
C VAL A 108 3.88 -3.24 -3.57
N VAL A 109 2.92 -2.95 -2.69
CA VAL A 109 3.10 -2.05 -1.54
C VAL A 109 3.96 -2.75 -0.50
N SER A 110 3.54 -3.91 0.00
CA SER A 110 4.29 -4.67 1.02
C SER A 110 5.70 -5.03 0.53
N GLY A 111 5.84 -5.45 -0.73
CA GLY A 111 7.13 -5.77 -1.34
C GLY A 111 8.06 -4.56 -1.48
N PHE A 112 7.53 -3.40 -1.88
CA PHE A 112 8.29 -2.16 -1.94
C PHE A 112 8.78 -1.73 -0.54
N GLY A 113 7.87 -1.73 0.45
CA GLY A 113 8.20 -1.38 1.83
C GLY A 113 9.27 -2.30 2.42
N ALA A 114 9.06 -3.63 2.35
CA ALA A 114 9.96 -4.61 2.94
C ALA A 114 11.39 -4.50 2.39
N ASN A 115 11.53 -4.43 1.06
CA ASN A 115 12.85 -4.34 0.42
C ASN A 115 13.49 -2.97 0.65
N GLY A 116 12.74 -1.89 0.46
CA GLY A 116 13.28 -0.54 0.54
C GLY A 116 13.71 -0.15 1.95
N PHE A 117 12.90 -0.43 2.97
CA PHE A 117 13.30 -0.15 4.36
C PHE A 117 14.48 -1.04 4.81
N ALA A 118 14.53 -2.31 4.37
CA ALA A 118 15.67 -3.17 4.66
C ALA A 118 16.97 -2.66 4.01
N ASN A 119 16.92 -2.08 2.81
CA ASN A 119 18.08 -1.46 2.17
C ASN A 119 18.53 -0.21 2.92
N LEU A 120 17.58 0.65 3.30
CA LEU A 120 17.84 1.87 4.06
C LEU A 120 18.45 1.58 5.43
N GLU A 121 17.93 0.59 6.16
CA GLU A 121 18.48 0.17 7.45
C GLU A 121 19.91 -0.37 7.30
N ARG A 122 20.17 -1.18 6.26
CA ARG A 122 21.53 -1.66 5.97
C ARG A 122 22.47 -0.49 5.65
N ALA A 123 22.04 0.49 4.87
CA ALA A 123 22.85 1.64 4.52
C ALA A 123 23.12 2.57 5.72
N LEU A 124 22.12 2.77 6.59
CA LEU A 124 22.27 3.52 7.85
C LEU A 124 23.34 2.89 8.76
N ASN A 125 23.30 1.57 8.89
CA ASN A 125 24.24 0.82 9.74
C ASN A 125 25.62 0.63 9.09
N GLY A 126 25.71 0.74 7.76
CA GLY A 126 26.87 0.37 6.96
C GLY A 126 28.03 1.36 6.96
N GLY A 127 27.95 2.49 7.66
CA GLY A 127 29.12 3.37 7.80
C GLY A 127 29.43 4.27 6.59
N ASN A 128 28.81 4.06 5.44
CA ASN A 128 29.11 4.74 4.18
C ASN A 128 28.02 5.76 3.81
N SER A 129 28.35 7.06 3.90
CA SER A 129 27.42 8.15 3.64
C SER A 129 27.01 8.28 2.17
N GLU A 130 27.89 7.95 1.23
CA GLU A 130 27.55 7.94 -0.20
C GLU A 130 26.57 6.81 -0.52
N MET A 131 26.77 5.63 0.07
CA MET A 131 25.83 4.51 -0.05
C MET A 131 24.47 4.86 0.54
N LEU A 132 24.44 5.51 1.71
CA LEU A 132 23.19 5.97 2.33
C LEU A 132 22.45 6.98 1.43
N ARG A 133 23.18 7.94 0.85
CA ARG A 133 22.60 8.90 -0.10
C ARG A 133 22.04 8.20 -1.34
N TYR A 134 22.78 7.25 -1.89
CA TYR A 134 22.34 6.47 -3.05
C TYR A 134 21.04 5.70 -2.77
N GLU A 135 20.96 4.96 -1.66
CA GLU A 135 19.76 4.18 -1.31
C GLU A 135 18.56 5.08 -1.04
N ILE A 136 18.75 6.23 -0.40
CA ILE A 136 17.67 7.21 -0.18
C ILE A 136 17.14 7.78 -1.50
N LEU A 137 18.04 8.13 -2.42
CA LEU A 137 17.66 8.61 -3.75
C LEU A 137 16.94 7.53 -4.55
N ASN A 138 17.44 6.29 -4.53
CA ASN A 138 16.82 5.18 -5.24
C ASN A 138 15.41 4.89 -4.69
N PHE A 139 15.29 4.79 -3.36
CA PHE A 139 14.00 4.55 -2.70
C PHE A 139 12.98 5.65 -3.02
N TYR A 140 13.40 6.92 -3.00
CA TYR A 140 12.53 8.04 -3.37
C TYR A 140 12.10 8.01 -4.84
N GLN A 141 13.01 7.70 -5.75
CA GLN A 141 12.71 7.59 -7.18
C GLN A 141 11.71 6.47 -7.45
N GLU A 142 11.89 5.30 -6.84
CA GLU A 142 10.95 4.18 -6.94
C GLU A 142 9.59 4.52 -6.34
N TYR A 143 9.55 5.15 -5.17
CA TYR A 143 8.31 5.65 -4.55
C TYR A 143 7.57 6.60 -5.52
N THR A 144 8.29 7.53 -6.13
CA THR A 144 7.72 8.50 -7.08
C THR A 144 7.22 7.83 -8.35
N LYS A 145 7.92 6.82 -8.86
CA LYS A 145 7.42 6.01 -10.01
C LYS A 145 6.10 5.33 -9.68
N LEU A 146 5.95 4.82 -8.45
CA LEU A 146 4.72 4.16 -8.00
C LEU A 146 3.59 5.16 -7.75
N SER A 147 3.88 6.37 -7.26
CA SER A 147 2.88 7.43 -7.07
C SER A 147 2.42 8.07 -8.38
N GLN A 148 3.26 8.06 -9.42
CA GLN A 148 2.93 8.59 -10.75
C GLN A 148 2.16 7.60 -11.63
N ARG A 149 2.05 6.32 -11.25
CA ARG A 149 1.17 5.36 -11.92
C ARG A 149 -0.29 5.79 -11.72
N LYS A 150 -0.76 6.73 -12.55
CA LYS A 150 -2.12 7.26 -12.58
C LYS A 150 -3.19 6.22 -12.95
N ASP A 151 -2.78 5.02 -13.38
CA ASP A 151 -3.71 4.00 -13.84
C ASP A 151 -3.55 2.68 -13.07
N ALA A 152 -4.33 2.57 -11.99
CA ALA A 152 -4.90 1.28 -11.61
C ALA A 152 -5.97 0.79 -12.61
N ARG A 153 -6.09 1.44 -13.79
CA ARG A 153 -6.96 1.05 -14.91
C ARG A 153 -6.26 0.15 -15.94
N SER A 154 -4.94 0.03 -15.93
CA SER A 154 -4.20 -0.77 -16.93
C SER A 154 -3.96 -2.22 -16.52
N ILE A 155 -4.59 -2.71 -15.45
CA ILE A 155 -4.58 -4.14 -15.11
C ILE A 155 -6.00 -4.70 -15.34
N VAL A 156 -6.06 -5.57 -16.34
CA VAL A 156 -7.18 -6.38 -16.87
C VAL A 156 -7.97 -5.77 -18.03
N ALA A 157 -7.39 -5.89 -19.22
CA ALA A 157 -8.10 -6.38 -20.40
C ALA A 157 -7.33 -7.61 -20.91
N VAL A 158 -7.69 -8.79 -20.40
CA VAL A 158 -7.63 -10.10 -21.09
C VAL A 158 -8.79 -10.91 -20.52
#